data_AF-A0A7V5EYR3-F1
#
_entry.id   AF-A0A7V5EYR3-F1
#
_cell.length_a   1.000
_cell.length_b   1.000
_cell.length_c   1.000
_cell.angle_alpha   90.00
_cell.angle_beta   90.00
_cell.angle_gamma   90.00
#
_symmetry.space_group_name_H-M   'P 1'
#
loop_
_entity.id
_entity.type
_entity.pdbx_description
1 polymer ?
#
loop_
_entity_poly.entity_id
_entity_poly.type
_entity_poly.pdbx_seq_one_letter_code
_entity_poly.pdbx_strand_id
1 'polypeptide(L)'
;MSGREAVAAWWGCVAAAGFIVAGLVGPVRLVGAGAVVAGTSGAVVLGGIVGRLGRRALKETLPYLQVTSGVVWLVAWTFVDGVGLLRGVPTGRFAPWTAAAVVAGVGQVLAGSIAYLAPVALGPPIGDNLRRMGRSPALPWAAANVAGLALVCGFPVVAAAVGAVWLGDLARRVVGLRRPTRVVR
;
A
#
# COMPACT_ATOMS: atom_id res chain seq x y z
N MET A 1 8.84 15.72 -8.25
CA MET A 1 8.91 14.82 -9.40
C MET A 1 9.14 15.60 -10.67
N SER A 2 10.35 15.59 -11.22
CA SER A 2 10.56 16.03 -12.61
C SER A 2 10.09 14.95 -13.58
N GLY A 3 9.88 15.28 -14.87
CA GLY A 3 9.60 14.25 -15.89
C GLY A 3 10.72 13.21 -15.99
N ARG A 4 11.97 13.60 -15.67
CA ARG A 4 13.15 12.72 -15.67
C ARG A 4 13.08 11.66 -14.56
N GLU A 5 12.63 12.03 -13.35
CA GLU A 5 12.44 11.07 -12.26
C GLU A 5 11.38 10.01 -12.58
N ALA A 6 10.33 10.38 -13.31
CA ALA A 6 9.28 9.44 -13.70
C ALA A 6 9.78 8.44 -14.74
N VAL A 7 10.55 8.91 -15.72
CA VAL A 7 11.20 8.06 -16.72
C VAL A 7 12.21 7.12 -16.07
N ALA A 8 13.03 7.62 -15.14
CA ALA A 8 13.98 6.79 -14.41
C ALA A 8 13.29 5.71 -13.57
N ALA A 9 12.23 6.06 -12.84
CA ALA A 9 11.46 5.10 -12.06
C ALA A 9 10.81 4.02 -12.93
N TRP A 10 10.25 4.42 -14.09
CA TRP A 10 9.68 3.50 -15.08
C TRP A 10 10.71 2.49 -15.57
N TRP A 11 11.87 2.96 -16.04
CA TRP A 11 12.93 2.07 -16.49
C TRP A 11 13.49 1.20 -15.36
N GLY A 12 13.54 1.71 -14.13
CA GLY A 12 13.86 0.90 -12.97
C GLY A 12 12.84 -0.23 -12.73
N CYS A 13 11.54 0.03 -12.89
CA CYS A 13 10.50 -1.02 -12.80
C CYS A 13 10.67 -2.08 -13.90
N VAL A 14 10.98 -1.67 -15.13
CA VAL A 14 11.26 -2.59 -16.24
C VAL A 14 12.50 -3.44 -15.95
N ALA A 15 13.59 -2.82 -15.48
CA ALA A 15 14.81 -3.52 -15.10
C ALA A 15 14.56 -4.50 -13.95
N ALA A 16 13.81 -4.09 -12.92
CA ALA A 16 13.42 -4.95 -11.80
C ALA A 16 12.65 -6.19 -12.27
N ALA A 17 11.65 -6.01 -13.15
CA ALA A 17 10.92 -7.11 -13.74
C ALA A 17 11.85 -8.06 -14.52
N GLY A 18 12.78 -7.50 -15.31
CA GLY A 18 13.80 -8.28 -16.01
C GLY A 18 14.67 -9.13 -15.08
N PHE A 19 15.16 -8.55 -13.99
CA PHE A 19 15.95 -9.27 -12.98
C PHE A 19 15.15 -10.38 -12.28
N ILE A 20 13.88 -10.12 -11.93
CA ILE A 20 13.00 -11.11 -11.29
C ILE A 20 12.75 -12.28 -12.26
N VAL A 21 12.43 -12.00 -13.53
CA VAL A 21 12.21 -13.02 -14.55
C VAL A 21 13.49 -13.82 -14.82
N ALA A 22 14.64 -13.15 -14.92
CA ALA A 22 15.93 -13.82 -15.07
C ALA A 22 16.26 -14.73 -13.88
N GLY A 23 15.83 -14.35 -12.67
CA GLY A 23 15.96 -15.16 -11.47
C GLY A 23 15.11 -16.43 -11.45
N LEU A 24 14.12 -16.59 -12.34
CA LEU A 24 13.36 -17.84 -12.48
C LEU A 24 14.20 -18.98 -13.05
N VAL A 25 15.20 -18.65 -13.88
CA VAL A 25 16.10 -19.62 -14.54
C VAL A 25 17.56 -19.46 -14.08
N GLY A 26 17.85 -18.44 -13.27
CA GLY A 26 19.18 -18.09 -12.80
C GLY A 26 19.30 -18.16 -11.27
N PRO A 27 20.37 -17.58 -10.70
CA PRO A 27 20.57 -17.58 -9.26
C PRO A 27 19.55 -16.66 -8.55
N VAL A 28 19.09 -17.08 -7.36
CA VAL A 28 18.12 -16.33 -6.54
C VAL A 28 18.57 -14.89 -6.21
N ARG A 29 19.88 -14.62 -6.27
CA ARG A 29 20.44 -13.27 -6.10
C ARG A 29 19.93 -12.29 -7.16
N LEU A 30 19.56 -12.75 -8.36
CA LEU A 30 18.95 -11.91 -9.39
C LEU A 30 17.55 -11.44 -8.96
N VAL A 31 16.76 -12.32 -8.33
CA VAL A 31 15.48 -11.92 -7.72
C VAL A 31 15.72 -10.88 -6.63
N GLY A 32 16.77 -11.06 -5.81
CA GLY A 32 17.17 -10.09 -4.80
C GLY A 32 17.54 -8.71 -5.38
N ALA A 33 18.34 -8.68 -6.44
CA ALA A 33 18.70 -7.45 -7.15
C ALA A 33 17.45 -6.77 -7.74
N GLY A 34 16.58 -7.54 -8.39
CA GLY A 34 15.32 -7.05 -8.94
C GLY A 34 14.41 -6.44 -7.87
N ALA A 35 14.30 -7.07 -6.70
CA ALA A 35 13.54 -6.55 -5.57
C ALA A 35 14.11 -5.20 -5.07
N VAL A 36 15.43 -5.08 -4.90
CA VAL A 36 16.06 -3.80 -4.49
C VAL A 36 15.81 -2.69 -5.51
N VAL A 37 15.90 -2.99 -6.81
CA VAL A 37 15.59 -2.02 -7.87
C VAL A 37 14.11 -1.61 -7.82
N ALA A 38 13.19 -2.57 -7.65
CA ALA A 38 11.76 -2.28 -7.49
C ALA A 38 11.48 -1.38 -6.28
N GLY A 39 12.10 -1.66 -5.14
CA GLY A 39 11.99 -0.84 -3.93
C GLY A 39 12.50 0.58 -4.12
N THR A 40 13.63 0.73 -4.81
CA THR A 40 14.21 2.04 -5.14
C THR A 40 13.30 2.84 -6.08
N SER A 41 12.79 2.22 -7.15
CA SER A 41 11.81 2.84 -8.04
C SER A 41 10.53 3.25 -7.28
N GLY A 42 10.02 2.36 -6.44
CA GLY A 42 8.85 2.63 -5.60
C GLY A 42 9.07 3.83 -4.67
N ALA A 43 10.23 3.91 -4.03
CA ALA A 43 10.60 5.03 -3.16
C ALA A 43 10.68 6.37 -3.92
N VAL A 44 11.24 6.38 -5.15
CA VAL A 44 11.30 7.57 -6.00
C VAL A 44 9.90 8.02 -6.40
N VAL A 45 9.03 7.10 -6.84
CA VAL A 45 7.63 7.41 -7.18
C VAL A 45 6.89 7.96 -5.97
N LEU A 46 6.99 7.28 -4.82
CA LEU A 46 6.35 7.70 -3.59
C LEU A 46 6.84 9.08 -3.15
N GLY A 47 8.15 9.33 -3.16
CA GLY A 47 8.73 10.64 -2.84
C GLY A 47 8.25 11.73 -3.79
N GLY A 48 8.11 11.42 -5.08
CA GLY A 48 7.52 12.31 -6.07
C GLY A 48 6.06 12.67 -5.78
N ILE A 49 5.25 11.67 -5.41
CA ILE A 49 3.83 11.84 -5.04
C ILE A 49 3.72 12.68 -3.75
N VAL A 50 4.46 12.32 -2.70
CA VAL A 50 4.44 13.02 -1.42
C VAL A 50 4.91 14.46 -1.56
N GLY A 51 6.00 14.69 -2.30
CA GLY A 51 6.53 16.05 -2.52
C GLY A 51 5.56 16.96 -3.28
N ARG A 52 4.79 16.42 -4.24
CA ARG A 52 3.83 17.22 -5.04
C ARG A 52 2.48 17.39 -4.37
N LEU A 53 1.94 16.31 -3.81
CA LEU A 53 0.56 16.25 -3.35
C LEU A 53 0.43 16.32 -1.83
N GLY A 54 1.49 16.07 -1.05
CA GLY A 54 1.42 15.89 0.40
C GLY A 54 0.72 17.03 1.14
N ARG A 55 1.10 18.29 0.89
CA ARG A 55 0.48 19.44 1.59
C ARG A 55 -1.03 19.61 1.30
N ARG A 56 -1.50 19.16 0.14
CA ARG A 56 -2.93 19.25 -0.25
C ARG A 56 -3.68 17.98 0.13
N ALA A 57 -3.10 16.82 -0.11
CA ALA A 57 -3.70 15.51 0.11
C ALA A 57 -3.77 15.11 1.59
N LEU A 58 -2.88 15.64 2.45
CA LEU A 58 -2.99 15.46 3.92
C LEU A 58 -4.26 16.09 4.50
N LYS A 59 -4.86 17.07 3.80
CA LYS A 59 -6.16 17.65 4.20
C LYS A 59 -7.33 16.73 3.86
N GLU A 60 -7.18 15.81 2.90
CA GLU A 60 -8.18 14.79 2.52
C GLU A 60 -7.81 13.39 3.04
N THR A 61 -7.53 13.38 4.35
CA THR A 61 -7.88 12.41 5.41
C THR A 61 -7.47 10.92 5.32
N LEU A 62 -8.10 10.03 4.53
CA LEU A 62 -7.86 8.57 4.66
C LEU A 62 -7.23 7.88 3.43
N PRO A 63 -7.72 8.09 2.19
CA PRO A 63 -7.22 7.38 1.01
C PRO A 63 -5.73 7.61 0.78
N TYR A 64 -5.30 8.86 0.91
CA TYR A 64 -3.90 9.24 0.76
C TYR A 64 -2.99 8.58 1.79
N LEU A 65 -3.37 8.57 3.07
CA LEU A 65 -2.58 7.95 4.14
C LEU A 65 -2.47 6.44 3.97
N GLN A 66 -3.56 5.77 3.61
CA GLN A 66 -3.58 4.33 3.37
C GLN A 66 -2.70 3.95 2.17
N VAL A 67 -2.85 4.64 1.04
CA VAL A 67 -2.02 4.34 -0.15
C VAL A 67 -0.54 4.62 0.13
N THR A 68 -0.21 5.78 0.71
CA THR A 68 1.20 6.13 0.95
C THR A 68 1.87 5.21 1.97
N SER A 69 1.22 4.91 3.10
CA SER A 69 1.76 3.95 4.07
C SER A 69 1.84 2.53 3.51
N GLY A 70 0.85 2.10 2.73
CA GLY A 70 0.90 0.81 2.06
C GLY A 70 2.09 0.69 1.11
N VAL A 71 2.36 1.75 0.33
CA VAL A 71 3.56 1.80 -0.52
C VAL A 71 4.85 1.80 0.30
N VAL A 72 4.90 2.48 1.46
CA VAL A 72 6.06 2.40 2.37
C VAL A 72 6.31 0.96 2.83
N TRP A 73 5.27 0.22 3.22
CA TRP A 73 5.38 -1.20 3.59
C TRP A 73 5.92 -2.05 2.45
N LEU A 74 5.42 -1.86 1.23
CA LEU A 74 5.89 -2.58 0.04
C LEU A 74 7.36 -2.26 -0.26
N VAL A 75 7.77 -0.99 -0.16
CA VAL A 75 9.16 -0.57 -0.32
C VAL A 75 10.04 -1.22 0.75
N ALA A 76 9.66 -1.14 2.02
CA ALA A 76 10.40 -1.76 3.11
C ALA A 76 10.57 -3.28 2.89
N TRP A 77 9.50 -3.98 2.52
CA TRP A 77 9.53 -5.40 2.18
C TRP A 77 10.50 -5.71 1.03
N THR A 78 10.44 -4.97 -0.08
CA THR A 78 11.35 -5.20 -1.21
C THR A 78 12.82 -5.02 -0.84
N PHE A 79 13.15 -4.08 0.05
CA PHE A 79 14.52 -3.92 0.54
C PHE A 79 14.93 -5.05 1.49
N VAL A 80 14.07 -5.45 2.44
CA VAL A 80 14.37 -6.52 3.39
C VAL A 80 14.60 -7.84 2.65
N ASP A 81 13.67 -8.25 1.80
CA ASP A 81 13.77 -9.49 1.04
C ASP A 81 14.89 -9.39 0.00
N GLY A 82 14.99 -8.26 -0.71
CA GLY A 82 16.02 -8.04 -1.73
C GLY A 82 17.45 -8.13 -1.17
N VAL A 83 17.73 -7.39 -0.11
CA VAL A 83 19.04 -7.42 0.56
C VAL A 83 19.29 -8.79 1.21
N GLY A 84 18.27 -9.41 1.80
CA GLY A 84 18.35 -10.75 2.36
C GLY A 84 18.77 -11.80 1.32
N LEU A 85 18.11 -11.79 0.15
CA LEU A 85 18.42 -12.67 -0.97
C LEU A 85 19.83 -12.45 -1.51
N LEU A 86 20.28 -11.20 -1.63
CA LEU A 86 21.65 -10.87 -2.03
C LEU A 86 22.69 -11.43 -1.03
N ARG A 87 22.36 -11.44 0.26
CA ARG A 87 23.20 -11.97 1.34
C ARG A 87 23.06 -13.49 1.54
N GLY A 88 22.22 -14.16 0.77
CA GLY A 88 21.98 -15.61 0.90
C GLY A 88 21.22 -16.01 2.16
N VAL A 89 20.39 -15.11 2.71
CA VAL A 89 19.52 -15.43 3.85
C VAL A 89 18.49 -16.50 3.43
N PRO A 90 18.25 -17.55 4.23
CA PRO A 90 17.26 -18.57 3.93
C PRO A 90 15.85 -17.98 3.76
N THR A 91 15.14 -18.40 2.72
CA THR A 91 13.84 -17.83 2.33
C THR A 91 12.75 -17.96 3.39
N GLY A 92 12.81 -18.98 4.25
CA GLY A 92 11.87 -19.16 5.35
C GLY A 92 11.84 -17.99 6.36
N ARG A 93 12.88 -17.15 6.42
CA ARG A 93 12.92 -15.97 7.29
C ARG A 93 12.14 -14.77 6.74
N PHE A 94 11.71 -14.80 5.48
CA PHE A 94 10.98 -13.70 4.85
C PHE A 94 9.47 -13.76 5.12
N ALA A 95 8.93 -14.91 5.51
CA ALA A 95 7.49 -15.12 5.67
C ALA A 95 6.77 -14.04 6.53
N PRO A 96 7.31 -13.60 7.69
CA PRO A 96 6.68 -12.53 8.48
C PRO A 96 6.65 -11.17 7.75
N TRP A 97 7.72 -10.84 7.02
CA TRP A 97 7.83 -9.62 6.23
C TRP A 97 6.91 -9.65 5.01
N THR A 98 6.82 -10.78 4.32
CA THR A 98 5.87 -10.96 3.22
C THR A 98 4.43 -10.85 3.72
N ALA A 99 4.09 -11.47 4.86
CA ALA A 99 2.77 -11.35 5.46
C ALA A 99 2.43 -9.90 5.82
N ALA A 100 3.37 -9.17 6.42
CA ALA A 100 3.21 -7.74 6.71
C ALA A 100 3.02 -6.90 5.44
N ALA A 101 3.78 -7.18 4.38
CA ALA A 101 3.65 -6.52 3.09
C ALA A 101 2.28 -6.78 2.43
N VAL A 102 1.72 -7.98 2.58
CA VAL A 102 0.38 -8.30 2.08
C VAL A 102 -0.68 -7.55 2.89
N VAL A 103 -0.64 -7.63 4.22
CA VAL A 103 -1.68 -7.05 5.08
C VAL A 103 -1.59 -5.53 5.12
N ALA A 104 -0.44 -4.99 5.51
CA ALA A 104 -0.23 -3.56 5.70
C ALA A 104 0.26 -2.85 4.44
N GLY A 105 0.85 -3.56 3.47
CA GLY A 105 1.20 -2.98 2.17
C GLY A 105 0.02 -3.00 1.20
N VAL A 106 -0.24 -4.16 0.60
CA VAL A 106 -1.29 -4.36 -0.40
C VAL A 106 -2.66 -4.01 0.17
N GLY A 107 -2.98 -4.49 1.37
CA GLY A 107 -4.27 -4.21 2.00
C GLY A 107 -4.52 -2.71 2.18
N GLN A 108 -3.53 -1.92 2.60
CA GLN A 108 -3.71 -0.47 2.74
C GLN A 108 -3.87 0.23 1.38
N VAL A 109 -3.09 -0.17 0.37
CA VAL A 109 -3.25 0.38 -1.00
C VAL A 109 -4.66 0.09 -1.53
N LEU A 110 -5.17 -1.12 -1.34
CA LEU A 110 -6.53 -1.49 -1.73
C LEU A 110 -7.58 -0.73 -0.93
N ALA A 111 -7.46 -0.67 0.39
CA ALA A 111 -8.39 0.05 1.25
C ALA A 111 -8.48 1.54 0.90
N GLY A 112 -7.34 2.19 0.67
CA GLY A 112 -7.27 3.58 0.23
C GLY A 112 -7.89 3.78 -1.16
N SER A 113 -7.62 2.87 -2.09
CA SER A 113 -8.21 2.89 -3.44
C SER A 113 -9.73 2.72 -3.41
N ILE A 114 -10.25 1.77 -2.63
CA ILE A 114 -11.68 1.53 -2.42
C ILE A 114 -12.32 2.76 -1.76
N ALA A 115 -11.68 3.36 -0.77
CA ALA A 115 -12.18 4.54 -0.08
C ALA A 115 -12.38 5.75 -1.01
N TYR A 116 -11.63 5.82 -2.09
CA TYR A 116 -11.83 6.82 -3.14
C TYR A 116 -12.82 6.35 -4.22
N LEU A 117 -12.62 5.14 -4.78
CA LEU A 117 -13.36 4.65 -5.94
C LEU A 117 -14.81 4.29 -5.63
N ALA A 118 -15.13 3.75 -4.45
CA ALA A 118 -16.50 3.35 -4.13
C ALA A 118 -17.49 4.54 -4.11
N PRO A 119 -17.18 5.68 -3.44
CA PRO A 119 -17.97 6.91 -3.57
C PRO A 119 -18.14 7.40 -5.02
N VAL A 120 -17.06 7.36 -5.81
CA VAL A 120 -17.07 7.82 -7.21
C VAL A 120 -17.94 6.92 -8.07
N ALA A 121 -17.83 5.60 -7.92
CA ALA A 121 -18.60 4.61 -8.67
C ALA A 121 -20.10 4.63 -8.35
N LEU A 122 -20.49 4.95 -7.11
CA LEU A 122 -21.89 5.08 -6.71
C LEU A 122 -22.57 6.34 -7.25
N GLY A 123 -21.81 7.36 -7.64
CA GLY A 123 -22.33 8.64 -8.12
C GLY A 123 -22.83 9.56 -7.00
N PRO A 124 -23.64 10.59 -7.33
CA PRO A 124 -24.14 11.57 -6.36
C PRO A 124 -24.89 10.93 -5.19
N PRO A 125 -24.72 11.40 -3.93
CA PRO A 125 -23.93 12.56 -3.52
C PRO A 125 -22.46 12.23 -3.21
N ILE A 126 -21.55 12.53 -4.16
CA ILE A 126 -20.13 12.17 -4.10
C ILE A 126 -19.43 12.79 -2.87
N GLY A 127 -19.66 14.09 -2.63
CA GLY A 127 -18.99 14.81 -1.53
C GLY A 127 -19.30 14.28 -0.14
N ASP A 128 -20.55 13.84 0.10
CA ASP A 128 -20.95 13.26 1.38
C ASP A 128 -20.37 11.86 1.57
N ASN A 129 -20.37 11.07 0.51
CA ASN A 129 -19.79 9.73 0.50
C ASN A 129 -18.26 9.79 0.71
N LEU A 130 -17.55 10.73 0.08
CA LEU A 130 -16.12 10.95 0.30
C LEU A 130 -15.83 11.43 1.74
N ARG A 131 -16.61 12.38 2.27
CA ARG A 131 -16.48 12.82 3.67
C ARG A 131 -16.70 11.69 4.65
N ARG A 132 -17.64 10.78 4.38
CA ARG A 132 -17.86 9.58 5.20
C ARG A 132 -16.65 8.65 5.18
N MET A 133 -16.10 8.37 4.00
CA MET A 133 -14.90 7.51 3.88
C MET A 133 -13.69 8.15 4.59
N GLY A 134 -13.54 9.48 4.52
CA GLY A 134 -12.44 10.21 5.16
C GLY A 134 -12.58 10.46 6.68
N ARG A 135 -13.73 10.19 7.31
CA ARG A 135 -13.96 10.57 8.72
C ARG A 135 -13.03 9.83 9.69
N SER A 136 -12.38 10.53 10.62
CA SER A 136 -11.52 9.92 11.66
C SER A 136 -10.48 8.94 11.08
N PRO A 137 -9.56 9.40 10.22
CA PRO A 137 -8.68 8.52 9.45
C PRO A 137 -7.57 7.87 10.29
N ALA A 138 -7.21 8.48 11.42
CA ALA A 138 -6.08 8.06 12.25
C ALA A 138 -6.24 6.65 12.80
N LEU A 139 -7.44 6.27 13.26
CA LEU A 139 -7.69 4.95 13.86
C LEU A 139 -7.55 3.79 12.86
N PRO A 140 -8.27 3.76 11.72
CA PRO A 140 -8.10 2.68 10.75
C PRO A 140 -6.69 2.66 10.14
N TRP A 141 -6.04 3.81 10.01
CA TRP A 141 -4.65 3.88 9.55
C TRP A 141 -3.66 3.29 10.56
N ALA A 142 -3.79 3.65 11.85
CA ALA A 142 -2.94 3.12 12.91
C ALA A 142 -3.15 1.61 13.07
N ALA A 143 -4.40 1.14 13.04
CA ALA A 143 -4.72 -0.28 13.13
C ALA A 143 -4.03 -1.10 12.05
N ALA A 144 -4.09 -0.67 10.78
CA ALA A 144 -3.43 -1.36 9.68
C ALA A 144 -1.89 -1.43 9.85
N ASN A 145 -1.25 -0.35 10.30
CA ASN A 145 0.19 -0.33 10.56
C ASN A 145 0.58 -1.20 11.77
N VAL A 146 -0.22 -1.17 12.84
CA VAL A 146 -0.02 -2.02 14.02
C VAL A 146 -0.17 -3.50 13.63
N ALA A 147 -1.11 -3.85 12.75
CA ALA A 147 -1.23 -5.21 12.24
C ALA A 147 0.03 -5.65 11.47
N GLY A 148 0.57 -4.78 10.61
CA GLY A 148 1.85 -5.04 9.91
C GLY A 148 3.03 -5.23 10.87
N LEU A 149 3.18 -4.33 11.85
CA LEU A 149 4.23 -4.44 12.87
C LEU A 149 4.09 -5.71 13.71
N ALA A 150 2.88 -6.05 14.13
CA ALA A 150 2.61 -7.27 14.89
C ALA A 150 3.02 -8.53 14.11
N LEU A 151 2.83 -8.58 12.79
CA LEU A 151 3.31 -9.68 11.95
C LEU A 151 4.84 -9.75 11.92
N VAL A 152 5.53 -8.63 11.71
CA VAL A 152 7.00 -8.57 11.72
C VAL A 152 7.57 -9.01 13.08
N CYS A 153 6.90 -8.64 14.17
CA CYS A 153 7.30 -9.00 15.54
C CYS A 153 6.88 -10.42 15.97
N GLY A 154 6.20 -11.19 15.12
CA GLY A 154 5.79 -12.57 15.45
C GLY A 154 4.57 -12.68 16.36
N PHE A 155 3.67 -11.70 16.35
CA PHE A 155 2.40 -11.69 17.07
C PHE A 155 1.18 -11.86 16.13
N PRO A 156 0.98 -13.03 15.49
CA PRO A 156 -0.04 -13.22 14.47
C PRO A 156 -1.48 -13.05 14.99
N VAL A 157 -1.74 -13.40 16.25
CA VAL A 157 -3.06 -13.24 16.88
C VAL A 157 -3.42 -11.77 17.03
N VAL A 158 -2.46 -10.94 17.48
CA VAL A 158 -2.63 -9.49 17.61
C VAL A 158 -2.84 -8.87 16.23
N ALA A 159 -2.05 -9.27 15.25
CA ALA A 159 -2.20 -8.80 13.87
C ALA A 159 -3.59 -9.12 13.30
N ALA A 160 -4.09 -10.35 13.51
CA ALA A 160 -5.41 -10.75 13.06
C ALA A 160 -6.52 -9.94 13.74
N ALA A 161 -6.45 -9.76 15.06
CA ALA A 161 -7.45 -9.00 15.82
C ALA A 161 -7.50 -7.53 15.35
N VAL A 162 -6.35 -6.86 15.27
CA VAL A 162 -6.28 -5.45 14.84
C VAL A 162 -6.63 -5.30 13.36
N GLY A 163 -6.20 -6.24 12.52
CA GLY A 163 -6.56 -6.28 11.11
C GLY A 163 -8.07 -6.44 10.90
N ALA A 164 -8.73 -7.29 11.70
CA ALA A 164 -10.19 -7.46 11.65
C ALA A 164 -10.93 -6.18 12.05
N VAL A 165 -10.46 -5.45 13.08
CA VAL A 165 -11.02 -4.15 13.46
C VAL A 165 -10.90 -3.14 12.31
N TRP A 166 -9.74 -3.08 11.67
CA TRP A 166 -9.51 -2.20 10.52
C TRP A 166 -10.41 -2.54 9.32
N LEU A 167 -10.48 -3.81 8.93
CA LEU A 167 -11.35 -4.27 7.84
C LEU A 167 -12.83 -4.09 8.17
N GLY A 168 -13.22 -4.30 9.42
CA GLY A 168 -14.57 -4.06 9.92
C GLY A 168 -14.97 -2.58 9.81
N ASP A 169 -14.08 -1.65 10.17
CA ASP A 169 -14.33 -0.22 9.97
C ASP A 169 -14.47 0.15 8.49
N LEU A 170 -13.60 -0.39 7.63
CA LEU A 170 -13.69 -0.17 6.18
C LEU A 170 -15.03 -0.67 5.63
N ALA A 171 -15.41 -1.92 5.94
CA ALA A 171 -16.67 -2.51 5.50
C ALA A 171 -17.88 -1.69 5.97
N ARG A 172 -17.89 -1.28 7.24
CA ARG A 172 -18.94 -0.43 7.82
C ARG A 172 -19.07 0.91 7.08
N ARG A 173 -17.97 1.51 6.64
CA ARG A 173 -18.00 2.76 5.86
C ARG A 173 -18.57 2.56 4.47
N VAL A 174 -18.11 1.51 3.78
CA VAL A 174 -18.56 1.16 2.42
C VAL A 174 -20.04 0.81 2.38
N VAL A 175 -20.52 -0.04 3.31
CA VAL A 175 -21.94 -0.40 3.42
C VAL A 175 -22.82 0.82 3.69
N GLY A 176 -22.28 1.82 4.38
CA GLY A 176 -22.98 3.03 4.71
C GLY A 176 -23.02 4.11 3.62
N LEU A 177 -22.47 3.85 2.43
CA LEU A 177 -22.50 4.82 1.34
C LEU A 177 -23.95 5.06 0.86
N ARG A 178 -24.28 6.32 0.60
CA ARG A 178 -25.62 6.73 0.13
C ARG A 178 -25.75 6.49 -1.36
N ARG A 179 -26.92 6.02 -1.79
CA ARG A 179 -27.29 5.82 -3.20
C ARG A 179 -27.84 7.12 -3.80
N PRO A 180 -27.83 7.25 -5.14
CA PRO A 180 -28.45 8.38 -5.82
C PRO A 180 -29.92 8.50 -5.46
N THR A 181 -30.32 9.64 -4.90
CA THR A 181 -31.72 10.03 -4.84
C THR A 181 -32.16 10.32 -6.27
N ARG A 182 -33.07 9.52 -6.83
CA ARG A 182 -33.71 9.87 -8.11
C ARG A 182 -34.40 11.21 -7.91
N VAL A 183 -33.88 12.25 -8.56
CA VAL A 183 -34.63 13.48 -8.78
C VAL A 183 -35.71 13.11 -9.79
N VAL A 184 -36.92 12.80 -9.31
CA VAL A 184 -38.11 12.77 -10.14
C VAL A 184 -38.33 14.22 -10.56
N ARG A 185 -38.03 14.54 -11.81
CA ARG A 185 -38.46 15.79 -12.45
C ARG A 185 -39.90 15.65 -12.90
#